data_AF-A0A949XE49-F1
#
_entry.id   AF-A0A949XE49-F1
#
_cell.length_a   1.000
_cell.length_b   1.000
_cell.length_c   1.000
_cell.angle_alpha   90.00
_cell.angle_beta   90.00
_cell.angle_gamma   90.00
#
_symmetry.space_group_name_H-M   'P 1'
#
loop_
_entity.id
_entity.type
_entity.pdbx_description
1 polymer ?
#
loop_
_entity_poly.entity_id
_entity_poly.type
_entity_poly.pdbx_seq_one_letter_code
_entity_poly.pdbx_strand_id
1 'polypeptide(L)'
;MNEHAIEHAVGSAHPAEEAHPQAPTYIVVAIILTILTAFEIGVFYAPFLQVVLVPLLIILAILKFILVAAFYMHLHFDSRVFSALFIFPLGLATLIVLSLMLLFFALGEHLAL
;
A
#
# COMPACT_ATOMS: atom_id res chain seq x y z
N MET A 1 45.98 43.53 20.96
CA MET A 1 45.84 42.10 20.61
C MET A 1 44.34 41.84 20.62
N ASN A 2 43.71 41.91 19.45
CA ASN A 2 42.25 41.84 19.33
C ASN A 2 41.87 40.39 19.03
N GLU A 3 41.31 39.72 20.04
CA GLU A 3 40.87 38.32 19.97
C GLU A 3 39.55 38.14 19.19
N HIS A 4 38.96 39.22 18.65
CA HIS A 4 37.64 39.20 18.01
C HIS A 4 37.65 39.03 16.49
N ALA A 5 38.79 38.71 15.87
CA ALA A 5 38.95 38.65 14.41
C ALA A 5 39.34 37.27 13.84
N ILE A 6 39.43 36.20 14.65
CA ILE A 6 39.86 34.86 14.19
C ILE A 6 38.80 33.76 14.41
N GLU A 7 37.52 34.11 14.55
CA GLU A 7 36.44 33.09 14.54
C GLU A 7 35.57 33.10 13.27
N HIS A 8 35.71 34.11 12.40
CA HIS A 8 34.92 34.21 11.15
C HIS A 8 35.62 33.66 9.90
N ALA A 9 36.58 32.74 10.05
CA ALA A 9 37.37 32.23 8.92
C ALA A 9 37.57 30.71 8.91
N VAL A 10 36.62 29.93 9.46
CA VAL A 10 36.59 28.48 9.27
C VAL A 10 35.21 28.07 8.78
N GLY A 11 35.20 27.34 7.67
CA GLY A 11 34.05 27.19 6.80
C GLY A 11 32.85 26.51 7.42
N SER A 12 31.69 27.03 7.08
CA SER A 12 30.42 26.30 7.07
C SER A 12 29.78 26.52 5.71
N ALA A 13 30.36 25.88 4.69
CA ALA A 13 29.55 25.42 3.57
C ALA A 13 28.51 24.49 4.18
N HIS A 14 27.30 24.99 4.44
CA HIS A 14 26.20 24.18 4.91
C HIS A 14 25.97 23.09 3.85
N PRO A 15 26.26 21.81 4.19
CA PRO A 15 25.89 20.71 3.32
C PRO A 15 24.37 20.61 3.34
N ALA A 16 23.77 20.54 2.15
CA ALA A 16 22.40 20.13 1.87
C ALA A 16 21.55 19.84 3.12
N GLU A 17 20.78 20.86 3.52
CA GLU A 17 19.82 20.87 4.60
C GLU A 17 18.97 19.57 4.59
N GLU A 18 19.19 18.77 5.62
CA GLU A 18 18.24 17.84 6.26
C GLU A 18 17.46 16.86 5.38
N ALA A 19 18.13 15.78 4.99
CA ALA A 19 17.48 14.51 4.70
C ALA A 19 16.78 13.98 5.97
N HIS A 20 15.50 14.32 6.16
CA HIS A 20 14.64 13.63 7.13
C HIS A 20 14.63 12.11 6.81
N PRO A 21 15.16 11.23 7.67
CA PRO A 21 15.48 9.82 7.35
C PRO A 21 14.29 8.87 7.12
N GLN A 22 13.11 9.39 6.81
CA GLN A 22 11.85 8.63 6.71
C GLN A 22 11.36 8.48 5.26
N ALA A 23 11.80 9.35 4.36
CA ALA A 23 11.31 9.44 2.98
C ALA A 23 11.72 8.30 2.01
N PRO A 24 12.93 7.70 2.07
CA PRO A 24 13.39 6.86 0.96
C PRO A 24 12.62 5.53 0.86
N THR A 25 12.16 4.97 1.98
CA THR A 25 11.44 3.70 2.00
C THR A 25 10.08 3.79 1.28
N TYR A 26 9.32 4.88 1.50
CA TYR A 26 8.01 5.08 0.84
C TYR A 26 8.15 5.22 -0.67
N ILE A 27 9.20 5.91 -1.12
CA ILE A 27 9.48 6.08 -2.56
C ILE A 27 9.80 4.73 -3.21
N VAL A 28 10.61 3.88 -2.56
CA VAL A 28 10.88 2.53 -3.06
C VAL A 28 9.60 1.70 -3.19
N VAL A 29 8.74 1.74 -2.17
CA VAL A 29 7.45 1.03 -2.20
C VAL A 29 6.51 1.61 -3.28
N ALA A 30 6.51 2.93 -3.48
CA ALA A 30 5.76 3.59 -4.57
C ALA A 30 6.15 3.03 -5.95
N ILE A 31 7.46 2.90 -6.18
CA ILE A 31 8.01 2.38 -7.43
C ILE A 31 7.59 0.92 -7.62
N ILE A 32 7.69 0.10 -6.58
CA ILE A 32 7.24 -1.31 -6.63
C ILE A 32 5.74 -1.40 -6.97
N LEU A 33 4.89 -0.62 -6.31
CA LEU A 33 3.46 -0.57 -6.61
C LEU A 33 3.18 -0.13 -8.06
N THR A 34 3.94 0.84 -8.54
CA THR A 34 3.82 1.33 -9.92
C THR A 34 4.18 0.22 -10.91
N ILE A 35 5.27 -0.52 -10.67
CA ILE A 35 5.67 -1.66 -11.50
C ILE A 35 4.61 -2.76 -11.46
N LEU A 36 4.09 -3.11 -10.28
CA LEU A 36 3.02 -4.09 -10.13
C LEU A 36 1.74 -3.67 -10.87
N THR A 37 1.46 -2.38 -10.94
CA THR A 37 0.30 -1.84 -11.67
C THR A 37 0.52 -1.82 -13.17
N ALA A 38 1.71 -1.45 -13.63
CA ALA A 38 2.07 -1.56 -15.04
C ALA A 38 2.03 -3.02 -15.52
N PHE A 39 2.49 -3.96 -14.70
CA PHE A 39 2.41 -5.39 -14.97
C PHE A 39 0.95 -5.88 -15.04
N GLU A 40 0.11 -5.46 -14.11
CA GLU A 40 -1.33 -5.76 -14.14
C GLU A 40 -1.99 -5.32 -15.44
N ILE A 41 -1.72 -4.10 -15.88
CA ILE A 41 -2.19 -3.58 -17.16
C ILE A 41 -1.66 -4.45 -18.30
N GLY A 42 -0.37 -4.78 -18.31
CA GLY A 42 0.23 -5.65 -19.33
C GLY A 42 -0.43 -7.02 -19.44
N VAL A 43 -0.74 -7.66 -18.30
CA VAL A 43 -1.45 -8.95 -18.28
C VAL A 43 -2.91 -8.78 -18.70
N PHE A 44 -3.59 -7.72 -18.27
CA PHE A 44 -4.97 -7.46 -18.65
C PHE A 44 -5.16 -7.36 -20.17
N TYR A 45 -4.21 -6.74 -20.87
CA TYR A 45 -4.24 -6.62 -22.33
C TYR A 45 -3.73 -7.84 -23.09
N ALA A 46 -3.27 -8.89 -22.40
CA ALA A 46 -2.75 -10.09 -23.03
C ALA A 46 -3.88 -11.13 -23.26
N PRO A 47 -4.34 -11.33 -24.52
CA PRO A 47 -5.51 -12.17 -24.81
C PRO A 47 -5.28 -13.67 -24.53
N PHE A 48 -4.02 -14.13 -24.45
CA PHE A 48 -3.69 -15.53 -24.18
C PHE A 48 -3.84 -15.95 -22.72
N LEU A 49 -3.99 -14.99 -21.80
CA LEU A 49 -4.07 -15.25 -20.36
C LEU A 49 -5.50 -15.36 -19.83
N GLN A 50 -6.55 -15.28 -20.67
CA GLN A 50 -7.96 -15.17 -20.23
C GLN A 50 -8.38 -16.16 -19.12
N VAL A 51 -7.93 -17.42 -19.17
CA VAL A 51 -8.26 -18.43 -18.14
C VAL A 51 -7.58 -18.15 -16.81
N VAL A 52 -6.36 -17.59 -16.83
CA VAL A 52 -5.54 -17.33 -15.65
C VAL A 52 -5.60 -15.86 -15.21
N LEU A 53 -6.24 -15.00 -16.01
CA LEU A 53 -6.30 -13.56 -15.81
C LEU A 53 -7.01 -13.24 -14.48
N VAL A 54 -8.19 -13.81 -14.25
CA VAL A 54 -8.97 -13.58 -13.02
C VAL A 54 -8.17 -13.94 -11.75
N PRO A 55 -7.64 -15.16 -11.58
CA PRO A 55 -6.89 -15.49 -10.36
C PRO A 55 -5.60 -14.66 -10.23
N LEU A 56 -4.93 -14.34 -11.34
CA LEU A 56 -3.73 -13.51 -11.30
C LEU A 56 -4.02 -12.08 -10.84
N LEU A 57 -5.09 -11.47 -11.36
CA LEU A 57 -5.51 -10.12 -10.95
C LEU A 57 -5.88 -10.07 -9.47
N ILE A 58 -6.56 -11.11 -8.96
CA ILE A 58 -6.87 -11.21 -7.52
C ILE A 58 -5.59 -11.25 -6.69
N ILE A 59 -4.60 -12.06 -7.08
CA ILE A 59 -3.31 -12.14 -6.36
C ILE A 59 -2.58 -10.78 -6.40
N LEU A 60 -2.51 -10.13 -7.57
CA LEU A 60 -1.89 -8.81 -7.71
C LEU A 60 -2.60 -7.74 -6.87
N ALA A 61 -3.93 -7.77 -6.81
CA ALA A 61 -4.72 -6.86 -5.99
C ALA A 61 -4.47 -7.06 -4.49
N ILE A 62 -4.45 -8.31 -4.01
CA ILE A 62 -4.12 -8.63 -2.61
C ILE A 62 -2.70 -8.18 -2.27
N LEU A 63 -1.72 -8.44 -3.14
CA LEU A 63 -0.33 -8.05 -2.91
C LEU A 63 -0.19 -6.54 -2.79
N LYS A 64 -0.80 -5.77 -3.70
CA LYS A 64 -0.83 -4.31 -3.64
C LYS A 64 -1.49 -3.82 -2.37
N PHE A 65 -2.62 -4.41 -1.99
CA PHE A 65 -3.33 -4.07 -0.76
C PHE A 65 -2.46 -4.26 0.47
N ILE A 66 -1.76 -5.39 0.59
CA ILE A 66 -0.84 -5.67 1.71
C ILE A 66 0.31 -4.67 1.71
N LEU A 67 0.90 -4.38 0.55
CA LEU A 67 2.04 -3.47 0.43
C LEU A 67 1.65 -2.02 0.81
N VAL A 68 0.46 -1.57 0.39
CA VAL A 68 -0.10 -0.28 0.82
C VAL A 68 -0.44 -0.28 2.31
N ALA A 69 -1.07 -1.32 2.82
CA ALA A 69 -1.43 -1.42 4.23
C ALA A 69 -0.19 -1.44 5.14
N ALA A 70 0.82 -2.23 4.80
CA ALA A 70 2.03 -2.37 5.63
C ALA A 70 2.89 -1.11 5.64
N PHE A 71 3.09 -0.48 4.48
CA PHE A 71 4.03 0.65 4.34
C PHE A 71 3.34 2.01 4.32
N TYR A 72 2.30 2.24 3.50
CA TYR A 72 1.64 3.55 3.38
C TYR A 72 0.68 3.84 4.54
N MET A 73 -0.04 2.84 5.02
CA MET A 73 -0.90 2.95 6.21
C MET A 73 -0.12 2.73 7.51
N HIS A 74 1.21 2.92 7.50
CA HIS A 74 2.13 2.89 8.66
C HIS A 74 1.99 1.70 9.62
N LEU A 75 1.30 0.63 9.23
CA LEU A 75 0.87 -0.43 10.13
C LEU A 75 2.01 -1.22 10.72
N HIS A 76 3.11 -1.31 9.98
CA HIS A 76 4.33 -1.97 10.41
C HIS A 76 5.19 -1.10 11.33
N PHE A 77 5.08 0.23 11.24
CA PHE A 77 5.90 1.21 11.95
C PHE A 77 5.18 1.84 13.16
N ASP A 78 3.87 1.65 13.30
CA ASP A 78 3.04 2.22 14.35
C ASP A 78 2.44 1.15 15.27
N SER A 79 1.82 1.57 16.38
CA SER A 79 1.22 0.73 17.40
C SER A 79 0.08 -0.14 16.85
N ARG A 80 -0.09 -1.33 17.46
CA ARG A 80 -1.12 -2.34 17.08
C ARG A 80 -2.56 -1.81 17.02
N VAL A 81 -2.81 -0.63 17.58
CA VAL A 81 -4.10 0.06 17.56
C VAL A 81 -4.48 0.46 16.13
N PHE A 82 -3.54 0.99 15.34
CA PHE A 82 -3.82 1.33 13.94
C PHE A 82 -4.10 0.08 13.10
N SER A 83 -3.41 -1.04 13.41
CA SER A 83 -3.66 -2.35 12.78
C SER A 83 -5.07 -2.84 13.09
N ALA A 84 -5.49 -2.75 14.35
CA ALA A 84 -6.83 -3.14 14.77
C ALA A 84 -7.91 -2.27 14.12
N LEU A 85 -7.72 -0.95 14.05
CA LEU A 85 -8.67 -0.02 13.41
C LEU A 85 -8.82 -0.23 11.91
N PHE A 86 -7.83 -0.79 11.23
CA PHE A 86 -7.92 -1.13 9.81
C PHE A 86 -8.52 -2.52 9.57
N ILE A 87 -8.07 -3.53 10.33
CA ILE A 87 -8.52 -4.92 10.17
C ILE A 87 -9.96 -5.10 10.64
N PHE A 88 -10.40 -4.40 11.68
CA PHE A 88 -11.77 -4.50 12.20
C PHE A 88 -12.84 -4.14 11.15
N PRO A 89 -12.83 -2.94 10.53
CA PRO A 89 -13.80 -2.61 9.48
C PRO A 89 -13.58 -3.43 8.20
N LEU A 90 -12.35 -3.84 7.88
CA LEU A 90 -12.10 -4.72 6.72
C LEU A 90 -12.74 -6.10 6.90
N GLY A 91 -12.59 -6.70 8.09
CA GLY A 91 -13.23 -7.96 8.45
C GLY A 91 -14.75 -7.83 8.49
N LEU A 92 -15.26 -6.74 9.07
CA LEU A 92 -16.70 -6.45 9.11
C LEU A 92 -17.28 -6.28 7.70
N ALA A 93 -16.61 -5.53 6.81
CA ALA A 93 -17.01 -5.36 5.42
C ALA A 93 -17.02 -6.70 4.67
N THR A 94 -15.98 -7.52 4.85
CA THR A 94 -15.89 -8.86 4.25
C THR A 94 -17.02 -9.77 4.72
N LEU A 95 -17.31 -9.76 6.03
CA LEU A 95 -18.43 -10.50 6.61
C LEU A 95 -19.75 -10.06 5.99
N ILE A 96 -20.02 -8.76 5.93
CA ILE A 96 -21.26 -8.22 5.36
C ILE A 96 -21.40 -8.63 3.90
N VAL A 97 -20.34 -8.49 3.09
CA VAL A 97 -20.36 -8.90 1.68
C VAL A 97 -20.65 -10.39 1.54
N LEU A 98 -19.98 -11.25 2.31
CA LEU A 98 -20.23 -12.70 2.28
C LEU A 98 -21.65 -13.05 2.74
N SER A 99 -22.16 -12.38 3.78
CA SER A 99 -23.51 -12.57 4.28
C SER A 99 -24.56 -12.18 3.23
N LEU A 100 -24.37 -11.07 2.53
CA LEU A 100 -25.25 -10.65 1.44
C LEU A 100 -25.17 -11.61 0.25
N MET A 101 -23.96 -12.08 -0.10
CA MET A 101 -23.77 -13.05 -1.18
C MET A 101 -24.53 -14.35 -0.88
N LEU A 102 -24.43 -14.86 0.35
CA LEU A 102 -25.16 -16.04 0.81
C LEU A 102 -26.68 -15.82 0.85
N LEU A 103 -27.12 -14.66 1.32
CA LEU A 103 -28.55 -14.31 1.39
C LEU A 103 -29.18 -14.27 -0.01
N PHE A 104 -28.54 -13.58 -0.97
CA PHE A 104 -29.05 -13.51 -2.34
C PHE A 104 -28.95 -14.85 -3.07
N PHE A 105 -27.92 -15.64 -2.79
CA PHE A 105 -27.80 -16.99 -3.31
C PHE A 105 -28.97 -17.89 -2.83
N ALA A 106 -29.24 -17.89 -1.52
CA ALA A 106 -30.34 -18.65 -0.93
C ALA A 106 -31.72 -18.16 -1.39
N LEU A 107 -31.91 -16.84 -1.50
CA LEU A 107 -33.15 -16.25 -2.02
C LEU A 107 -33.36 -16.58 -3.51
N GLY A 108 -32.29 -16.60 -4.30
CA GLY A 108 -32.31 -16.94 -5.72
C GLY A 108 -32.74 -18.38 -5.98
N GLU A 109 -32.26 -19.34 -5.18
CA GLU A 109 -32.76 -20.73 -5.25
C GLU A 109 -34.27 -20.82 -4.98
N HIS A 110 -34.78 -20.01 -4.05
CA HIS A 110 -36.18 -20.09 -3.63
C HIS A 110 -37.17 -19.45 -4.63
N LEU A 111 -36.70 -18.54 -5.49
CA LEU A 111 -37.46 -17.86 -6.54
C LEU A 111 -37.35 -18.55 -7.92
N ALA A 112 -36.43 -19.52 -8.06
CA ALA A 112 -36.20 -20.29 -9.29
C ALA A 112 -37.03 -21.58 -9.38
N LEU A 113 -37.93 -21.82 -8.41
CA LEU A 113 -38.98 -22.86 -8.39
C LEU A 113 -40.36 -22.23 -8.65
#